data_AF-A0A2E4G8A1-F1
#
_entry.id   AF-A0A2E4G8A1-F1
#
_cell.length_a   1.000
_cell.length_b   1.000
_cell.length_c   1.000
_cell.angle_alpha   90.00
_cell.angle_beta   90.00
_cell.angle_gamma   90.00
#
_symmetry.space_group_name_H-M   'P 1'
#
loop_
_entity.id
_entity.type
_entity.pdbx_description
1 polymer ?
#
loop_
_entity_poly.entity_id
_entity_poly.type
_entity_poly.pdbx_seq_one_letter_code
_entity_poly.pdbx_strand_id
1 'polypeptide(L)' 'MVQEDSKQAQINIDKQLIDEGTAQLTSEIKVLESWLNELDASESKDPESEAARKSYNDMLRSRREMLNTLTKQSKLQAI' A
#
# COMPACT_ATOMS: atom_id res chain seq x y z
N MET A 1 25.95 1.56 30.16
CA MET A 1 24.60 2.10 29.93
C MET A 1 24.50 2.65 28.49
N VAL A 2 24.77 1.82 27.47
CA VAL A 2 24.83 2.23 26.04
C VAL A 2 23.98 1.31 25.14
N GLN A 3 23.45 0.20 25.67
CA GLN A 3 22.76 -0.81 24.86
C GLN A 3 21.26 -0.57 24.70
N GLU A 4 20.62 0.20 25.58
CA GLU A 4 19.17 0.45 25.50
C GLU A 4 18.83 1.56 24.49
N ASP A 5 19.62 2.63 24.42
CA ASP A 5 19.40 3.74 23.49
C ASP A 5 19.45 3.31 22.02
N SER A 6 20.41 2.44 21.65
CA SER A 6 20.55 1.95 20.27
C SER A 6 19.38 1.04 19.84
N LYS A 7 18.83 0.24 20.76
CA LYS A 7 17.64 -0.58 20.48
C LYS A 7 16.39 0.27 20.32
N GLN A 8 16.22 1.27 21.17
CA GLN A 8 15.08 2.18 21.11
C GLN A 8 15.09 3.01 19.82
N ALA A 9 16.27 3.46 19.38
CA ALA A 9 16.44 4.16 18.11
C ALA A 9 16.07 3.27 16.91
N GLN A 10 16.53 2.00 16.89
CA GLN A 10 16.20 1.07 15.82
C GLN A 10 14.69 0.80 15.73
N ILE A 11 14.02 0.54 16.87
CA ILE A 11 12.56 0.31 16.91
C ILE A 11 11.80 1.54 16.36
N ASN A 12 12.28 2.75 16.67
CA ASN A 12 11.66 3.98 16.18
C ASN A 12 11.81 4.14 14.65
N ILE A 13 12.99 3.82 14.11
CA ILE A 13 13.23 3.81 12.66
C ILE A 13 12.33 2.79 11.97
N ASP A 14 12.23 1.57 12.50
CA ASP A 14 11.39 0.50 11.94
C ASP A 14 9.91 0.91 11.93
N LYS A 15 9.45 1.54 13.02
CA LYS A 15 8.09 2.09 13.12
C LYS A 15 7.82 3.17 12.08
N GLN A 16 8.73 4.13 11.92
CA GLN A 16 8.57 5.22 10.96
C GLN A 16 8.53 4.70 9.52
N LEU A 17 9.38 3.74 9.17
CA LEU A 17 9.39 3.11 7.85
C LEU A 17 8.08 2.37 7.54
N ILE A 18 7.52 1.69 8.54
CA ILE A 18 6.20 1.02 8.41
C ILE A 18 5.09 2.04 8.21
N ASP A 19 5.09 3.13 8.96
CA ASP A 19 4.06 4.18 8.87
C ASP A 19 4.13 4.88 7.50
N GLU A 20 5.34 5.21 7.02
CA GLU A 20 5.56 5.79 5.68
C GLU A 20 5.13 4.83 4.56
N GLY A 21 5.55 3.56 4.63
CA GLY A 21 5.14 2.54 3.66
C GLY A 21 3.63 2.33 3.63
N THR A 22 2.98 2.36 4.79
CA THR A 22 1.51 2.26 4.92
C THR A 22 0.82 3.46 4.28
N ALA A 23 1.30 4.67 4.54
CA ALA A 23 0.75 5.89 3.96
C ALA A 23 0.89 5.90 2.43
N GLN A 24 2.06 5.50 1.92
CA GLN A 24 2.32 5.39 0.49
C GLN A 24 1.36 4.39 -0.17
N LEU A 25 1.28 3.16 0.34
CA LEU A 25 0.39 2.12 -0.21
C LEU A 25 -1.08 2.56 -0.20
N THR A 26 -1.51 3.25 0.86
CA THR A 26 -2.86 3.78 0.96
C THR A 26 -3.13 4.85 -0.10
N SER A 27 -2.16 5.73 -0.36
CA SER A 27 -2.28 6.75 -1.39
C SER A 27 -2.36 6.12 -2.79
N GLU A 28 -1.51 5.14 -3.08
CA GLU A 28 -1.50 4.46 -4.37
C GLU A 28 -2.80 3.68 -4.63
N ILE A 29 -3.35 3.02 -3.61
CA ILE A 29 -4.66 2.36 -3.67
C ILE A 29 -5.76 3.35 -4.08
N LYS A 30 -5.81 4.53 -3.43
CA LYS A 30 -6.82 5.57 -3.73
C LYS A 30 -6.73 6.07 -5.17
N VAL A 31 -5.51 6.24 -5.68
CA VAL A 31 -5.28 6.68 -7.07
C VAL A 31 -5.80 5.62 -8.06
N LEU A 32 -5.45 4.34 -7.84
CA LEU A 32 -5.93 3.24 -8.68
C LEU A 32 -7.46 3.10 -8.63
N GLU A 33 -8.07 3.26 -7.45
CA GLU A 33 -9.52 3.26 -7.29
C GLU A 33 -10.17 4.43 -8.03
N SER A 34 -9.56 5.63 -8.04
CA SER A 34 -10.05 6.77 -8.83
C SER A 34 -10.03 6.47 -10.32
N TRP A 35 -8.91 5.96 -10.84
CA TRP A 35 -8.79 5.63 -12.27
C TRP A 35 -9.78 4.54 -12.69
N LEU A 36 -10.00 3.52 -11.86
CA LEU A 36 -11.01 2.50 -12.11
C LEU A 36 -12.42 3.10 -12.15
N ASN A 37 -12.77 3.97 -11.21
CA ASN A 37 -14.06 4.64 -11.19
C ASN A 37 -14.26 5.54 -12.43
N GLU A 38 -13.21 6.23 -12.89
CA GLU A 38 -13.24 7.05 -14.10
C GLU A 38 -13.46 6.17 -15.35
N LEU A 39 -12.76 5.03 -15.44
CA LEU A 39 -12.97 4.05 -16.51
C LEU A 39 -14.40 3.49 -16.48
N ASP A 40 -14.94 3.16 -15.31
CA ASP A 40 -16.31 2.66 -15.14
C ASP A 40 -17.35 3.71 -15.55
N ALA A 41 -17.15 4.97 -15.15
CA ALA A 41 -18.04 6.09 -15.49
C ALA A 41 -18.02 6.45 -16.98
N SER A 42 -16.91 6.22 -17.67
CA SER A 42 -16.82 6.43 -19.12
C SER A 42 -17.64 5.43 -19.95
N GLU A 43 -18.06 4.31 -19.35
CA GLU A 43 -18.69 3.16 -20.01
C GLU A 43 -17.92 2.64 -21.25
N SER A 44 -16.64 3.00 -21.41
CA SER A 44 -15.87 2.63 -22.60
C SER A 44 -15.56 1.14 -22.61
N LYS A 45 -15.95 0.46 -23.68
CA LYS A 45 -15.72 -0.97 -23.90
C LYS A 45 -14.67 -1.22 -24.98
N ASP A 46 -13.87 -0.20 -25.28
CA ASP A 46 -12.78 -0.36 -26.21
C ASP A 46 -11.69 -1.29 -25.60
N PRO A 47 -10.93 -2.01 -26.43
CA PRO A 47 -9.94 -2.97 -25.94
C PRO A 47 -8.85 -2.35 -25.06
N GLU A 48 -8.53 -1.06 -25.22
CA GLU A 48 -7.54 -0.36 -24.41
C GLU A 48 -8.07 -0.07 -23.02
N SER A 49 -9.33 0.38 -22.91
CA SER A 49 -10.01 0.55 -21.62
C SER A 49 -10.12 -0.77 -20.85
N GLU A 50 -10.46 -1.88 -21.51
CA GLU A 50 -10.52 -3.19 -20.86
C GLU A 50 -9.14 -3.68 -20.40
N ALA A 51 -8.09 -3.43 -21.19
CA ALA A 51 -6.72 -3.73 -20.80
C ALA A 51 -6.30 -2.89 -19.58
N ALA A 52 -6.61 -1.59 -19.57
CA ALA A 52 -6.34 -0.69 -18.46
C ALA A 52 -7.07 -1.11 -17.18
N ARG A 53 -8.38 -1.45 -17.26
CA ARG A 53 -9.15 -1.98 -16.13
C ARG A 53 -8.47 -3.21 -15.52
N LYS A 54 -8.04 -4.15 -16.37
CA LYS A 54 -7.36 -5.36 -15.90
C LYS A 54 -6.05 -5.03 -15.20
N SER A 55 -5.20 -4.21 -15.82
CA SER A 55 -3.91 -3.81 -15.24
C SER A 55 -4.07 -3.08 -13.90
N TYR A 56 -5.02 -2.15 -13.80
CA TYR A 56 -5.26 -1.42 -12.55
C TYR A 56 -5.81 -2.32 -11.45
N ASN A 57 -6.69 -3.27 -11.77
CA ASN A 57 -7.15 -4.27 -10.80
C ASN A 57 -6.01 -5.17 -10.30
N ASP A 58 -5.12 -5.61 -11.18
CA ASP A 58 -3.95 -6.42 -10.80
C ASP A 58 -3.00 -5.63 -9.88
N MET A 59 -2.72 -4.36 -10.20
CA MET A 59 -1.93 -3.47 -9.35
C MET A 59 -2.61 -3.23 -7.99
N LEU A 60 -3.92 -2.97 -7.99
CA LEU A 60 -4.70 -2.75 -6.78
C LEU A 60 -4.65 -3.96 -5.85
N ARG A 61 -4.77 -5.16 -6.41
CA ARG A 61 -4.62 -6.42 -5.67
C ARG A 61 -3.23 -6.53 -5.03
N SER A 62 -2.17 -6.31 -5.81
CA SER A 62 -0.79 -6.36 -5.29
C SER A 62 -0.57 -5.38 -4.13
N ARG A 63 -1.08 -4.14 -4.26
CA ARG A 63 -0.94 -3.11 -3.23
C ARG A 63 -1.73 -3.43 -1.96
N ARG A 64 -2.93 -4.01 -2.09
CA ARG A 64 -3.72 -4.48 -0.94
C ARG A 64 -3.06 -5.67 -0.23
N GLU A 65 -2.48 -6.61 -0.99
CA GLU A 65 -1.73 -7.74 -0.42
C GLU A 65 -0.47 -7.27 0.33
N MET A 66 0.25 -6.29 -0.23
CA MET A 66 1.42 -5.69 0.41
C MET A 66 1.03 -4.93 1.69
N LEU A 67 -0.04 -4.12 1.65
CA LEU A 67 -0.54 -3.39 2.80
C LEU A 67 -0.98 -4.34 3.93
N ASN A 68 -1.64 -5.45 3.59
CA ASN A 68 -2.02 -6.48 4.55
C ASN A 68 -0.78 -7.12 5.19
N THR A 69 0.25 -7.41 4.39
CA THR A 69 1.52 -7.96 4.90
C THR A 69 2.20 -6.98 5.86
N LEU A 70 2.28 -5.70 5.49
CA LEU A 70 2.88 -4.65 6.33
C LEU A 70 2.10 -4.45 7.64
N THR A 71 0.77 -4.49 7.57
CA THR A 71 -0.12 -4.40 8.75
C THR A 71 0.04 -5.60 9.68
N LYS A 72 0.30 -6.79 9.15
CA LYS A 72 0.60 -7.97 9.97
C LYS A 72 1.96 -7.86 10.65
N GLN A 73 2.98 -7.38 9.93
CA GLN A 73 4.32 -7.17 10.48
C GLN A 73 4.31 -6.11 11.58
N SER A 74 3.60 -4.99 11.40
CA SER A 74 3.51 -3.94 12.42
C SER A 74 2.87 -4.43 13.72
N LYS A 75 1.86 -5.29 13.64
CA LYS A 75 1.23 -5.92 14.81
C LYS A 75 2.18 -6.87 15.55
N LEU A 76 3.05 -7.58 14.83
CA LEU A 76 4.04 -8.48 15.42
C LEU A 76 5.19 -7.74 16.10
N GLN A 77 5.56 -6.55 15.59
CA GLN A 77 6.58 -5.68 16.20
C GLN A 77 6.07 -4.87 17.40
N ALA A 78 4.76 -4.84 17.62
CA ALA A 78 4.13 -4.12 18.74
C ALA A 78 4.03 -4.96 20.03
N ILE A 79 4.45 -6.24 20.00
CA ILE A 79 4.45 -7.20 21.13
C ILE A 79 5.89 -7.39 21.62
#